data_AF-A0A522YKP4-F1
#
_entry.id   AF-A0A522YKP4-F1
#
_cell.length_a   1.000
_cell.length_b   1.000
_cell.length_c   1.000
_cell.angle_alpha   90.00
_cell.angle_beta   90.00
_cell.angle_gamma   90.00
#
_symmetry.space_group_name_H-M   'P 1'
#
loop_
_entity.id
_entity.type
_entity.pdbx_description
1 polymer ?
#
loop_
_entity_poly.entity_id
_entity_poly.type
_entity_poly.pdbx_seq_one_letter_code
_entity_poly.pdbx_strand_id
1 'polypeptide(L)'
;CPVRIKIPDFIKAIKEKNFQKAIDIIHEADCLPAVTGRVCPQEDQCQKFCVLKRTGAPISIGGLERFVSDWDLNNRKKENHTLSHVEPGNKRVAVVGSGPAGLTCAAELAKKGYVVDIFEGFHELGGVLAYGIPEFRLPKSIVAHEIEYLKSLGVNFSVNKLIGRVLTIQDLFAEGFSAIFIGAGAGLPKFMGIPGENLNGIYSANEFLTRVNLMKAYKFPEYHTPVKRGEAVAVIGGGNVALDAARTALRLGAKKVYVIYRRSLSEMPAREDEIARAKEEGIEFKFLTNPVKYISDEKGFVKQVECVKMELTTPDASGRRKSAVISGSEFKINIDEVIVAVGTTPNPILARTTPHLKTTPHGQIIVDNDLMTSIPAVFAGGDIVTGDATVISAMGAGKKAARAIDEYIRKH
;
A
#
# COMPACT_ATOMS: atom_id res chain seq x y z
N CYS A 1 15.15 -1.76 -9.73
CA CYS A 1 14.05 -0.80 -9.45
C CYS A 1 12.88 -1.14 -10.38
N PRO A 2 11.68 -1.46 -9.86
CA PRO A 2 10.52 -1.85 -10.68
C PRO A 2 10.11 -0.81 -11.74
N VAL A 3 10.26 0.49 -11.46
CA VAL A 3 9.97 1.57 -12.42
C VAL A 3 11.20 2.02 -13.24
N ARG A 4 12.34 1.34 -13.06
CA ARG A 4 13.59 1.56 -13.81
C ARG A 4 14.17 2.99 -13.72
N ILE A 5 14.19 3.56 -12.52
CA ILE A 5 14.93 4.81 -12.23
C ILE A 5 16.38 4.69 -12.68
N LYS A 6 16.90 5.73 -13.35
CA LYS A 6 18.30 5.87 -13.75
C LYS A 6 19.18 6.23 -12.55
N ILE A 7 19.37 5.26 -11.66
CA ILE A 7 20.02 5.46 -10.36
C ILE A 7 21.42 6.10 -10.46
N PRO A 8 22.34 5.63 -11.33
CA PRO A 8 23.66 6.24 -11.45
C PRO A 8 23.61 7.71 -11.88
N ASP A 9 22.65 8.07 -12.74
CA ASP A 9 22.56 9.39 -13.36
C ASP A 9 22.07 10.44 -12.34
N PHE A 10 21.04 10.13 -11.55
CA PHE A 10 20.59 11.08 -10.53
C PHE A 10 21.63 11.21 -9.40
N ILE A 11 22.33 10.12 -9.02
CA ILE A 11 23.40 10.19 -8.03
C ILE A 11 24.56 11.05 -8.54
N LYS A 12 24.90 10.95 -9.83
CA LYS A 12 25.89 11.83 -10.46
C LYS A 12 25.46 13.29 -10.39
N ALA A 13 24.20 13.59 -10.69
CA ALA A 13 23.67 14.95 -10.56
C ALA A 13 23.72 15.48 -9.11
N ILE A 14 23.43 14.64 -8.11
CA ILE A 14 23.62 14.98 -6.68
C ILE A 14 25.09 15.32 -6.40
N LYS A 15 26.04 14.51 -6.89
CA LYS A 15 27.47 14.74 -6.71
C LYS A 15 27.93 16.08 -7.31
N GLU A 16 27.32 16.46 -8.44
CA GLU A 16 27.53 17.75 -9.12
C GLU A 16 26.78 18.93 -8.45
N LYS A 17 26.06 18.68 -7.34
CA LYS A 17 25.16 19.63 -6.65
C LYS A 17 24.05 20.20 -7.53
N ASN A 18 23.70 19.51 -8.61
CA ASN A 18 22.60 19.87 -9.48
C ASN A 18 21.34 19.07 -9.08
N PHE A 19 20.70 19.51 -8.00
CA PHE A 19 19.55 18.82 -7.42
C PHE A 19 18.30 18.89 -8.29
N GLN A 20 18.13 19.98 -9.06
CA GLN A 20 17.04 20.08 -10.04
C GLN A 20 17.15 18.98 -11.10
N LYS A 21 18.32 18.85 -11.72
CA LYS A 21 18.56 17.77 -12.69
C LYS A 21 18.37 16.38 -12.07
N ALA A 22 18.76 16.21 -10.80
CA ALA A 22 18.57 14.93 -10.11
C ALA A 22 17.09 14.58 -9.97
N ILE A 23 16.23 15.52 -9.55
CA ILE A 23 14.79 15.25 -9.43
C ILE A 23 14.13 15.05 -10.80
N ASP A 24 14.55 15.80 -11.82
CA ASP A 24 14.03 15.66 -13.19
C ASP A 24 14.30 14.23 -13.73
N ILE A 25 15.52 13.72 -13.53
CA ILE A 25 15.89 12.34 -13.92
C ILE A 25 15.02 11.30 -13.19
N ILE A 26 14.70 11.52 -11.92
CA ILE A 26 13.84 10.61 -11.16
C ILE A 26 12.42 10.66 -11.72
N HIS A 27 11.89 11.87 -12.00
CA HIS A 27 10.54 12.09 -12.52
C HIS A 27 10.28 11.54 -13.94
N GLU A 28 11.33 11.23 -14.71
CA GLU A 28 11.22 10.46 -15.95
C GLU A 28 10.66 9.04 -15.70
N ALA A 29 11.00 8.45 -14.56
CA ALA A 29 10.68 7.08 -14.22
C ALA A 29 9.58 6.96 -13.15
N ASP A 30 9.59 7.86 -12.16
CA ASP A 30 8.81 7.80 -10.93
C ASP A 30 7.97 9.07 -10.72
N CYS A 31 6.66 8.93 -10.60
CA CYS A 31 5.75 10.05 -10.34
C CYS A 31 5.47 10.30 -8.84
N LEU A 32 6.02 9.48 -7.93
CA LEU A 32 5.87 9.61 -6.47
C LEU A 32 7.22 9.47 -5.74
N PRO A 33 8.31 10.12 -6.18
CA PRO A 33 9.65 9.86 -5.65
C PRO A 33 9.81 10.19 -4.17
N ALA A 34 9.06 11.17 -3.66
CA ALA A 34 9.06 11.51 -2.24
C ALA A 34 8.43 10.39 -1.39
N VAL A 35 7.56 9.58 -1.97
CA VAL A 35 6.92 8.42 -1.33
C VAL A 35 7.84 7.21 -1.41
N THR A 36 8.33 6.85 -2.60
CA THR A 36 9.11 5.63 -2.85
C THR A 36 10.44 5.63 -2.10
N GLY A 37 11.11 6.79 -1.99
CA GLY A 37 12.32 6.94 -1.17
C GLY A 37 12.10 6.63 0.31
N ARG A 38 10.87 6.77 0.82
CA ARG A 38 10.49 6.48 2.22
C ARG A 38 10.04 5.05 2.44
N VAL A 39 9.18 4.53 1.57
CA VAL A 39 8.40 3.31 1.86
C VAL A 39 8.87 2.06 1.13
N CYS A 40 9.67 2.17 0.07
CA CYS A 40 10.18 1.01 -0.66
C CYS A 40 11.04 0.11 0.23
N PRO A 41 10.88 -1.23 0.20
CA PRO A 41 11.84 -2.16 0.82
C PRO A 41 13.11 -2.21 -0.04
N GLN A 42 14.00 -1.22 0.12
CA GLN A 42 15.18 -1.10 -0.72
C GLN A 42 16.13 -2.30 -0.59
N GLU A 43 16.15 -2.92 0.59
CA GLU A 43 16.88 -4.14 0.95
C GLU A 43 16.53 -5.34 0.05
N ASP A 44 15.30 -5.40 -0.45
CA ASP A 44 14.81 -6.42 -1.37
C ASP A 44 14.82 -5.98 -2.84
N GLN A 45 15.22 -4.73 -3.10
CA GLN A 45 15.11 -4.10 -4.41
C GLN A 45 16.43 -3.46 -4.87
N CYS A 46 16.48 -2.13 -4.98
CA CYS A 46 17.60 -1.44 -5.59
C CYS A 46 18.92 -1.64 -4.82
N GLN A 47 18.88 -1.71 -3.49
CA GLN A 47 20.07 -1.91 -2.67
C GLN A 47 20.52 -3.37 -2.64
N LYS A 48 19.60 -4.33 -2.82
CA LYS A 48 19.92 -5.76 -2.99
C LYS A 48 20.95 -6.01 -4.09
N PHE A 49 20.80 -5.30 -5.21
CA PHE A 49 21.63 -5.44 -6.40
C PHE A 49 22.77 -4.40 -6.46
N CYS A 50 22.95 -3.58 -5.43
CA CYS A 50 24.06 -2.63 -5.36
C CYS A 50 25.39 -3.40 -5.26
N VAL A 51 26.36 -3.08 -6.12
CA VAL A 51 27.68 -3.75 -6.12
C VAL A 51 28.38 -3.62 -4.76
N LEU A 52 28.20 -2.50 -4.06
CA LEU A 52 28.75 -2.26 -2.71
C LEU A 52 28.02 -3.02 -1.60
N LYS A 53 26.89 -3.70 -1.86
CA LYS A 53 26.26 -4.57 -0.85
C LYS A 53 27.21 -5.66 -0.35
N ARG A 54 28.13 -6.13 -1.21
CA ARG A 54 29.15 -7.13 -0.89
C ARG A 54 30.15 -6.68 0.18
N THR A 55 30.31 -5.36 0.38
CA THR A 55 31.17 -4.80 1.44
C THR A 55 30.41 -4.57 2.75
N GLY A 56 29.14 -4.95 2.81
CA GLY A 56 28.25 -4.69 3.95
C GLY A 56 27.56 -3.32 3.93
N ALA A 57 27.93 -2.43 3.00
CA ALA A 57 27.43 -1.04 2.95
C ALA A 57 26.94 -0.67 1.53
N PRO A 58 25.70 -1.06 1.14
CA PRO A 58 25.13 -0.60 -0.11
C PRO A 58 24.92 0.92 -0.08
N ILE A 59 24.90 1.57 -1.25
CA ILE A 59 24.52 2.99 -1.33
C ILE A 59 23.09 3.15 -0.81
N SER A 60 22.85 4.17 0.03
CA SER A 60 21.52 4.52 0.51
C SER A 60 20.67 5.19 -0.58
N ILE A 61 20.31 4.41 -1.61
CA ILE A 61 19.60 4.91 -2.81
C ILE A 61 18.27 5.57 -2.42
N GLY A 62 17.46 4.91 -1.58
CA GLY A 62 16.21 5.48 -1.09
C GLY A 62 16.40 6.74 -0.23
N GLY A 63 17.48 6.82 0.53
CA GLY A 63 17.84 8.03 1.28
C GLY A 63 18.21 9.20 0.37
N LEU A 64 18.93 8.94 -0.72
CA LEU A 64 19.28 9.95 -1.73
C LEU A 64 18.06 10.39 -2.55
N GLU A 65 17.19 9.46 -2.95
CA GLU A 65 15.91 9.74 -3.60
C GLU A 65 15.00 10.60 -2.72
N ARG A 66 14.86 10.22 -1.43
CA ARG A 66 14.17 11.04 -0.43
C ARG A 66 14.80 12.42 -0.30
N PHE A 67 16.12 12.52 -0.18
CA PHE A 67 16.82 13.80 -0.01
C PHE A 67 16.53 14.76 -1.17
N VAL A 68 16.66 14.29 -2.41
CA VAL A 68 16.41 15.11 -3.60
C VAL A 68 14.94 15.50 -3.71
N SER A 69 14.02 14.59 -3.39
CA SER A 69 12.59 14.89 -3.38
C SER A 69 12.22 15.91 -2.30
N ASP A 70 12.81 15.80 -1.10
CA ASP A 70 12.62 16.75 -0.01
C ASP A 70 13.23 18.12 -0.35
N TRP A 71 14.34 18.15 -1.09
CA TRP A 71 14.90 19.39 -1.62
C TRP A 71 13.97 20.04 -2.64
N ASP A 72 13.42 19.28 -3.60
CA ASP A 72 12.47 19.77 -4.60
C ASP A 72 11.22 20.36 -3.93
N LEU A 73 10.63 19.64 -2.96
CA LEU A 73 9.48 20.10 -2.18
C LEU A 73 9.67 21.48 -1.54
N ASN A 74 10.89 21.80 -1.10
CA ASN A 74 11.21 23.06 -0.42
C ASN A 74 11.69 24.18 -1.36
N ASN A 75 12.11 23.84 -2.59
CA ASN A 75 12.74 24.78 -3.51
C ASN A 75 11.96 24.98 -4.82
N ARG A 76 10.93 24.17 -5.07
CA ARG A 76 10.07 24.33 -6.24
C ARG A 76 9.43 25.71 -6.22
N LYS A 77 9.82 26.54 -7.19
CA LYS A 77 8.92 27.60 -7.64
C LYS A 77 7.69 26.90 -8.22
N LYS A 78 6.50 27.45 -8.00
CA LYS A 78 5.27 26.98 -8.66
C LYS A 78 5.39 27.23 -10.17
N GLU A 79 6.20 26.44 -10.84
CA GLU A 79 6.26 26.43 -12.29
C GLU A 79 5.06 25.65 -12.77
N ASN A 80 4.26 26.28 -13.62
CA ASN A 80 3.24 25.57 -14.36
C ASN A 80 3.98 24.54 -15.21
N HIS A 81 3.80 23.25 -14.91
CA HIS A 81 4.20 22.20 -15.83
C HIS A 81 3.36 22.35 -17.10
N THR A 82 3.82 23.17 -18.04
CA THR A 82 3.28 23.18 -19.39
C THR A 82 3.60 21.81 -19.98
N LEU A 83 2.60 20.94 -19.97
CA LEU A 83 2.63 19.75 -20.81
C LEU A 83 2.91 20.23 -22.22
N SER A 84 3.95 19.71 -22.87
CA SER A 84 3.99 19.80 -24.32
C SER A 84 2.74 19.08 -24.81
N HIS A 85 1.78 19.82 -25.36
CA HIS A 85 0.57 19.28 -25.96
C HIS A 85 0.96 18.31 -27.06
N VAL A 86 1.15 17.04 -26.68
CA VAL A 86 0.97 15.92 -27.58
C VAL A 86 -0.55 15.83 -27.72
N GLU A 87 -1.08 15.74 -28.94
CA GLU A 87 -2.53 15.56 -29.15
C GLU A 87 -2.91 14.07 -29.23
N PRO A 88 -3.37 13.45 -28.13
CA PRO A 88 -4.20 12.24 -28.18
C PRO A 88 -5.65 12.52 -28.54
N GLY A 89 -5.93 13.27 -29.61
CA GLY A 89 -7.25 13.37 -30.22
C GLY A 89 -8.46 13.42 -29.27
N ASN A 90 -8.37 14.16 -28.15
CA ASN A 90 -9.39 14.28 -27.09
C ASN A 90 -9.91 12.94 -26.49
N LYS A 91 -9.13 11.85 -26.54
CA LYS A 91 -9.54 10.56 -25.98
C LYS A 91 -9.47 10.57 -24.45
N ARG A 92 -10.51 10.06 -23.82
CA ARG A 92 -10.66 10.01 -22.35
C ARG A 92 -10.33 8.63 -21.80
N VAL A 93 -9.63 8.57 -20.67
CA VAL A 93 -9.33 7.32 -19.95
C VAL A 93 -9.80 7.43 -18.50
N ALA A 94 -10.56 6.44 -18.04
CA ALA A 94 -10.96 6.36 -16.64
C ALA A 94 -9.97 5.53 -15.83
N VAL A 95 -9.66 5.97 -14.62
CA VAL A 95 -8.80 5.27 -13.67
C VAL A 95 -9.58 5.03 -12.39
N VAL A 96 -9.80 3.77 -12.03
CA VAL A 96 -10.56 3.36 -10.84
C VAL A 96 -9.60 3.09 -9.69
N GLY A 97 -9.60 3.98 -8.70
CA GLY A 97 -8.74 3.95 -7.51
C GLY A 97 -7.56 4.93 -7.60
N SER A 98 -7.36 5.70 -6.53
CA SER A 98 -6.28 6.71 -6.42
C SER A 98 -5.05 6.21 -5.67
N GLY A 99 -4.86 4.89 -5.58
CA GLY A 99 -3.65 4.30 -5.04
C GLY A 99 -2.43 4.48 -5.96
N PRO A 100 -1.23 4.01 -5.55
CA PRO A 100 0.00 4.19 -6.32
C PRO A 100 -0.10 3.73 -7.79
N ALA A 101 -0.75 2.60 -8.06
CA ALA A 101 -0.96 2.12 -9.43
C ALA A 101 -1.80 3.08 -10.27
N GLY A 102 -2.90 3.59 -9.71
CA GLY A 102 -3.81 4.51 -10.40
C GLY A 102 -3.17 5.87 -10.66
N LEU A 103 -2.51 6.43 -9.64
CA LEU A 103 -1.76 7.69 -9.77
C LEU A 103 -0.68 7.58 -10.84
N THR A 104 0.11 6.51 -10.86
CA THR A 104 1.14 6.31 -11.89
C THR A 104 0.54 6.12 -13.28
N CYS A 105 -0.51 5.31 -13.42
CA CYS A 105 -1.19 5.13 -14.70
C CYS A 105 -1.70 6.47 -15.25
N ALA A 106 -2.35 7.25 -14.40
CA ALA A 106 -2.90 8.55 -14.77
C ALA A 106 -1.81 9.55 -15.17
N ALA A 107 -0.73 9.65 -14.40
CA ALA A 107 0.37 10.56 -14.71
C ALA A 107 1.03 10.23 -16.06
N GLU A 108 1.25 8.94 -16.35
CA GLU A 108 1.86 8.50 -17.62
C GLU A 108 0.93 8.74 -18.82
N LEU A 109 -0.36 8.54 -18.67
CA LEU A 109 -1.36 8.83 -19.71
C LEU A 109 -1.53 10.35 -19.92
N ALA A 110 -1.56 11.13 -18.84
CA ALA A 110 -1.64 12.60 -18.92
C ALA A 110 -0.41 13.19 -19.64
N LYS A 111 0.79 12.69 -19.35
CA LYS A 111 2.04 13.06 -20.07
C LYS A 111 2.00 12.71 -21.56
N LYS A 112 1.18 11.73 -21.96
CA LYS A 112 0.95 11.40 -23.36
C LYS A 112 -0.12 12.28 -24.02
N GLY A 113 -0.88 13.06 -23.22
CA GLY A 113 -1.90 14.02 -23.63
C GLY A 113 -3.35 13.53 -23.51
N TYR A 114 -3.59 12.37 -22.89
CA TYR A 114 -4.96 11.85 -22.67
C TYR A 114 -5.67 12.69 -21.60
N VAL A 115 -6.99 12.83 -21.73
CA VAL A 115 -7.83 13.36 -20.65
C VAL A 115 -8.09 12.22 -19.66
N VAL A 116 -7.58 12.33 -18.44
CA VAL A 116 -7.66 11.25 -17.44
C VAL A 116 -8.53 11.66 -16.26
N ASP A 117 -9.54 10.84 -15.97
CA ASP A 117 -10.42 11.00 -14.81
C ASP A 117 -10.17 9.86 -13.81
N ILE A 118 -9.70 10.18 -12.60
CA ILE A 118 -9.55 9.24 -11.49
C ILE A 118 -10.84 9.22 -10.65
N PHE A 119 -11.37 8.03 -10.39
CA PHE A 119 -12.51 7.79 -9.50
C PHE A 119 -12.03 7.11 -8.21
N GLU A 120 -12.23 7.76 -7.07
CA GLU A 120 -11.81 7.28 -5.74
C GLU A 120 -13.03 7.02 -4.85
N GLY A 121 -13.05 5.87 -4.17
CA GLY A 121 -14.15 5.49 -3.28
C GLY A 121 -14.16 6.24 -1.96
N PHE A 122 -12.99 6.63 -1.44
CA PHE A 122 -12.86 7.46 -0.25
C PHE A 122 -13.03 8.96 -0.53
N HIS A 123 -13.12 9.75 0.55
CA HIS A 123 -13.16 11.20 0.51
C HIS A 123 -11.76 11.84 0.36
N GLU A 124 -10.70 11.05 0.49
CA GLU A 124 -9.30 11.46 0.33
C GLU A 124 -8.60 10.56 -0.69
N LEU A 125 -7.61 11.14 -1.37
CA LEU A 125 -6.83 10.47 -2.42
C LEU A 125 -5.57 9.79 -1.86
N GLY A 126 -5.02 8.81 -2.59
CA GLY A 126 -3.72 8.19 -2.29
C GLY A 126 -3.80 6.73 -1.84
N GLY A 127 -5.01 6.19 -1.65
CA GLY A 127 -5.22 4.81 -1.21
C GLY A 127 -4.44 4.47 0.06
N VAL A 128 -3.66 3.38 0.05
CA VAL A 128 -2.87 2.94 1.22
C VAL A 128 -1.88 4.01 1.71
N LEU A 129 -1.44 4.93 0.84
CA LEU A 129 -0.58 6.05 1.22
C LEU A 129 -1.28 7.01 2.18
N ALA A 130 -2.61 7.12 2.07
CA ALA A 130 -3.47 7.99 2.89
C ALA A 130 -4.06 7.25 4.10
N TYR A 131 -4.71 6.10 3.91
CA TYR A 131 -5.40 5.42 5.02
C TYR A 131 -4.54 4.36 5.74
N GLY A 132 -3.51 3.81 5.09
CA GLY A 132 -2.76 2.66 5.61
C GLY A 132 -1.45 3.04 6.30
N ILE A 133 -0.55 3.67 5.56
CA ILE A 133 0.81 4.00 6.05
C ILE A 133 0.74 5.19 7.03
N PRO A 134 1.18 5.07 8.28
CA PRO A 134 1.07 6.17 9.25
C PRO A 134 1.98 7.37 8.97
N GLU A 135 1.62 8.53 9.55
CA GLU A 135 2.33 9.82 9.41
C GLU A 135 3.83 9.72 9.76
N PHE A 136 4.18 8.94 10.79
CA PHE A 136 5.56 8.78 11.24
C PHE A 136 6.47 8.08 10.21
N ARG A 137 5.88 7.41 9.21
CA ARG A 137 6.62 6.76 8.12
C ARG A 137 6.45 7.52 6.80
N LEU A 138 5.23 7.99 6.52
CA LEU A 138 4.90 8.75 5.33
C LEU A 138 4.04 9.96 5.70
N PRO A 139 4.63 11.17 5.78
CA PRO A 139 3.87 12.38 6.02
C PRO A 139 2.81 12.61 4.95
N LYS A 140 1.58 12.97 5.35
CA LYS A 140 0.44 13.11 4.43
C LYS A 140 0.58 14.34 3.53
N SER A 141 1.30 15.36 3.98
CA SER A 141 1.68 16.52 3.17
C SER A 141 2.45 16.12 1.91
N ILE A 142 3.25 15.04 1.96
CA ILE A 142 3.99 14.53 0.81
C ILE A 142 3.03 13.93 -0.21
N VAL A 143 2.09 13.10 0.25
CA VAL A 143 1.06 12.50 -0.63
C VAL A 143 0.23 13.59 -1.29
N ALA A 144 -0.19 14.61 -0.52
CA ALA A 144 -0.92 15.75 -1.04
C ALA A 144 -0.13 16.52 -2.11
N HIS A 145 1.17 16.75 -1.91
CA HIS A 145 2.01 17.41 -2.90
C HIS A 145 2.10 16.60 -4.21
N GLU A 146 2.30 15.29 -4.13
CA GLU A 146 2.34 14.46 -5.34
C GLU A 146 1.00 14.48 -6.09
N ILE A 147 -0.12 14.54 -5.37
CA ILE A 147 -1.45 14.71 -5.98
C ILE A 147 -1.56 16.08 -6.68
N GLU A 148 -1.05 17.16 -6.08
CA GLU A 148 -1.02 18.47 -6.73
C GLU A 148 -0.17 18.47 -8.01
N TYR A 149 0.94 17.72 -8.01
CA TYR A 149 1.71 17.50 -9.24
C TYR A 149 0.84 16.82 -10.31
N LEU A 150 0.10 15.76 -10.00
CA LEU A 150 -0.82 15.14 -10.96
C LEU A 150 -1.92 16.08 -11.45
N LYS A 151 -2.49 16.92 -10.57
CA LYS A 151 -3.46 17.95 -10.98
C LYS A 151 -2.84 18.94 -11.97
N SER A 152 -1.57 19.31 -11.78
CA SER A 152 -0.84 20.18 -12.73
C SER A 152 -0.63 19.52 -14.09
N LEU A 153 -0.66 18.18 -14.17
CA LEU A 153 -0.69 17.43 -15.42
C LEU A 153 -2.11 17.33 -16.04
N GLY A 154 -3.10 18.04 -15.50
CA GLY A 154 -4.47 18.01 -16.01
C GLY A 154 -5.27 16.74 -15.67
N VAL A 155 -4.81 15.94 -14.69
CA VAL A 155 -5.58 14.80 -14.20
C VAL A 155 -6.75 15.29 -13.35
N ASN A 156 -7.95 14.81 -13.67
CA ASN A 156 -9.17 15.09 -12.92
C ASN A 156 -9.39 14.04 -11.83
N PHE A 157 -10.00 14.46 -10.72
CA PHE A 157 -10.24 13.59 -9.57
C PHE A 157 -11.69 13.67 -9.10
N SER A 158 -12.32 12.52 -8.90
CA SER A 158 -13.67 12.37 -8.36
C SER A 158 -13.66 11.47 -7.14
N VAL A 159 -13.70 12.07 -5.96
CA VAL A 159 -13.78 11.36 -4.66
C VAL A 159 -15.22 10.93 -4.33
N ASN A 160 -15.38 10.03 -3.36
CA ASN A 160 -16.65 9.42 -2.97
C ASN A 160 -17.38 8.72 -4.14
N LYS A 161 -16.64 8.23 -5.13
CA LYS A 161 -17.14 7.49 -6.29
C LYS A 161 -16.71 6.03 -6.21
N LEU A 162 -17.50 5.24 -5.50
CA LEU A 162 -17.29 3.79 -5.45
C LEU A 162 -17.79 3.13 -6.74
N ILE A 163 -16.86 2.82 -7.65
CA ILE A 163 -17.17 2.11 -8.90
C ILE A 163 -17.65 0.68 -8.58
N GLY A 164 -18.70 0.24 -9.26
CA GLY A 164 -19.53 -0.93 -8.95
C GLY A 164 -20.70 -0.64 -8.01
N ARG A 165 -20.86 0.61 -7.53
CA ARG A 165 -22.03 1.05 -6.75
C ARG A 165 -22.61 2.37 -7.24
N VAL A 166 -21.77 3.40 -7.32
CA VAL A 166 -22.18 4.74 -7.79
C VAL A 166 -22.27 4.78 -9.31
N LEU A 167 -21.28 4.20 -9.97
CA LEU A 167 -21.21 3.98 -11.43
C LEU A 167 -20.66 2.58 -11.66
N THR A 168 -21.01 1.93 -12.76
CA THR A 168 -20.44 0.67 -13.21
C THR A 168 -19.37 0.89 -14.27
N ILE A 169 -18.61 -0.16 -14.62
CA ILE A 169 -17.65 -0.11 -15.74
C ILE A 169 -18.37 0.21 -17.06
N GLN A 170 -19.59 -0.29 -17.23
CA GLN A 170 -20.44 -0.04 -18.38
C GLN A 170 -20.88 1.43 -18.45
N ASP A 171 -21.22 2.03 -17.31
CA ASP A 171 -21.57 3.46 -17.25
C ASP A 171 -20.38 4.33 -17.66
N LEU A 172 -19.16 3.98 -17.24
CA LEU A 172 -17.95 4.68 -17.68
C LEU A 172 -17.77 4.59 -19.21
N PHE A 173 -17.97 3.41 -19.82
CA PHE A 173 -17.96 3.33 -21.29
C PHE A 173 -19.06 4.19 -21.93
N ALA A 174 -20.27 4.21 -21.34
CA ALA A 174 -21.38 5.04 -21.81
C ALA A 174 -21.10 6.55 -21.71
N GLU A 175 -20.27 6.97 -20.75
CA GLU A 175 -19.78 8.35 -20.61
C GLU A 175 -18.68 8.73 -21.64
N GLY A 176 -18.28 7.79 -22.50
CA GLY A 176 -17.33 8.04 -23.59
C GLY A 176 -15.87 7.81 -23.24
N PHE A 177 -15.57 7.10 -22.14
CA PHE A 177 -14.21 6.65 -21.84
C PHE A 177 -13.75 5.60 -22.86
N SER A 178 -12.60 5.83 -23.49
CA SER A 178 -12.03 4.95 -24.52
C SER A 178 -11.33 3.73 -23.94
N ALA A 179 -10.84 3.84 -22.70
CA ALA A 179 -10.26 2.75 -21.93
C ALA A 179 -10.44 2.99 -20.43
N ILE A 180 -10.34 1.92 -19.66
CA ILE A 180 -10.50 1.94 -18.19
C ILE A 180 -9.34 1.19 -17.55
N PHE A 181 -8.69 1.78 -16.56
CA PHE A 181 -7.69 1.12 -15.72
C PHE A 181 -8.25 0.88 -14.32
N ILE A 182 -8.17 -0.35 -13.82
CA ILE A 182 -8.59 -0.75 -12.47
C ILE A 182 -7.37 -0.89 -11.58
N GLY A 183 -7.21 0.06 -10.66
CA GLY A 183 -6.17 0.13 -9.64
C GLY A 183 -6.71 0.15 -8.21
N ALA A 184 -7.84 -0.53 -7.97
CA ALA A 184 -8.58 -0.47 -6.69
C ALA A 184 -7.91 -1.20 -5.50
N GLY A 185 -6.81 -1.91 -5.74
CA GLY A 185 -6.03 -2.62 -4.72
C GLY A 185 -6.75 -3.80 -4.05
N ALA A 186 -6.14 -4.33 -2.99
CA ALA A 186 -6.69 -5.37 -2.13
C ALA A 186 -7.03 -4.78 -0.75
N GLY A 187 -8.25 -4.27 -0.58
CA GLY A 187 -8.65 -3.53 0.62
C GLY A 187 -9.49 -4.31 1.63
N LEU A 188 -9.95 -5.51 1.31
CA LEU A 188 -10.85 -6.28 2.17
C LEU A 188 -10.03 -7.06 3.22
N PRO A 189 -10.19 -6.83 4.53
CA PRO A 189 -9.37 -7.50 5.53
C PRO A 189 -9.70 -8.98 5.64
N LYS A 190 -8.67 -9.80 5.90
CA LYS A 190 -8.85 -11.17 6.36
C LYS A 190 -8.86 -11.20 7.89
N PHE A 191 -9.68 -12.09 8.40
CA PHE A 191 -9.75 -12.46 9.81
C PHE A 191 -9.18 -13.87 10.00
N MET A 192 -8.86 -14.23 11.24
CA MET A 192 -8.29 -15.52 11.62
C MET A 192 -9.31 -16.65 11.53
N GLY A 193 -10.60 -16.36 11.71
CA GLY A 193 -11.67 -17.35 11.76
C GLY A 193 -11.68 -18.16 13.06
N ILE A 194 -11.23 -17.57 14.17
CA ILE A 194 -11.14 -18.24 15.48
C ILE A 194 -12.25 -17.79 16.44
N PRO A 195 -12.60 -18.59 17.45
CA PRO A 195 -13.64 -18.21 18.41
C PRO A 195 -13.30 -16.89 19.14
N GLY A 196 -14.32 -16.05 19.31
CA GLY A 196 -14.21 -14.76 20.00
C GLY A 196 -13.75 -13.58 19.12
N GLU A 197 -13.62 -13.77 17.80
CA GLU A 197 -13.13 -12.71 16.89
C GLU A 197 -14.07 -11.50 16.75
N ASN A 198 -15.34 -11.65 17.14
CA ASN A 198 -16.34 -10.57 17.13
C ASN A 198 -16.47 -9.83 18.48
N LEU A 199 -15.55 -10.04 19.44
CA LEU A 199 -15.58 -9.35 20.73
C LEU A 199 -15.25 -7.86 20.59
N ASN A 200 -15.73 -7.05 21.53
CA ASN A 200 -15.41 -5.64 21.58
C ASN A 200 -13.91 -5.42 21.84
N GLY A 201 -13.31 -4.47 21.14
CA GLY A 201 -11.86 -4.20 21.22
C GLY A 201 -11.02 -5.04 20.26
N ILE A 202 -11.64 -5.80 19.36
CA ILE A 202 -10.96 -6.45 18.24
C ILE A 202 -11.17 -5.63 16.98
N TYR A 203 -10.08 -5.28 16.30
CA TYR A 203 -10.07 -4.55 15.04
C TYR A 203 -9.43 -5.40 13.94
N SER A 204 -9.88 -5.20 12.70
CA SER A 204 -8.96 -5.42 11.57
C SER A 204 -7.92 -4.29 11.53
N ALA A 205 -6.71 -4.58 11.08
CA ALA A 205 -5.70 -3.55 10.88
C ALA A 205 -6.17 -2.46 9.91
N ASN A 206 -6.97 -2.82 8.90
CA ASN A 206 -7.56 -1.89 7.96
C ASN A 206 -8.47 -0.89 8.68
N GLU A 207 -9.37 -1.35 9.55
CA GLU A 207 -10.24 -0.46 10.33
C GLU A 207 -9.41 0.43 11.27
N PHE A 208 -8.53 -0.17 12.07
CA PHE A 208 -7.72 0.54 13.05
C PHE A 208 -6.89 1.65 12.40
N LEU A 209 -6.12 1.31 11.35
CA LEU A 209 -5.29 2.27 10.63
C LEU A 209 -6.13 3.31 9.88
N THR A 210 -7.29 2.95 9.32
CA THR A 210 -8.18 3.93 8.68
C THR A 210 -8.73 4.93 9.69
N ARG A 211 -9.18 4.47 10.87
CA ARG A 211 -9.62 5.37 11.95
C ARG A 211 -8.50 6.32 12.37
N VAL A 212 -7.28 5.81 12.55
CA VAL A 212 -6.18 6.63 13.02
C VAL A 212 -5.65 7.57 11.92
N ASN A 213 -5.37 7.06 10.72
CA ASN A 213 -4.70 7.81 9.67
C ASN A 213 -5.65 8.70 8.87
N LEU A 214 -6.72 8.11 8.33
CA LEU A 214 -7.67 8.83 7.48
C LEU A 214 -8.60 9.70 8.32
N MET A 215 -9.18 9.13 9.39
CA MET A 215 -10.14 9.84 10.23
C MET A 215 -9.50 10.63 11.38
N LYS A 216 -8.17 10.56 11.52
CA LYS A 216 -7.38 11.27 12.55
C LYS A 216 -7.85 11.02 13.98
N ALA A 217 -8.29 9.80 14.29
CA ALA A 217 -8.83 9.44 15.61
C ALA A 217 -7.84 9.64 16.78
N TYR A 218 -6.54 9.73 16.51
CA TYR A 218 -5.54 10.11 17.51
C TYR A 218 -5.72 11.54 18.07
N LYS A 219 -6.44 12.41 17.34
CA LYS A 219 -6.80 13.77 17.74
C LYS A 219 -8.19 13.90 18.35
N PHE A 220 -8.91 12.81 18.61
CA PHE A 220 -10.21 12.88 19.27
C PHE A 220 -10.11 13.66 20.61
N PRO A 221 -11.01 14.61 20.91
CA PRO A 221 -12.26 14.93 20.21
C PRO A 221 -12.19 16.05 19.14
N GLU A 222 -11.01 16.59 18.78
CA GLU A 222 -10.87 17.57 17.67
C GLU A 222 -11.43 16.99 16.36
N TYR A 223 -11.22 15.70 16.14
CA TYR A 223 -11.89 14.90 15.11
C TYR A 223 -12.90 13.98 15.75
N HIS A 224 -14.05 13.78 15.10
CA HIS A 224 -15.19 13.08 15.71
C HIS A 224 -15.07 11.55 15.74
N THR A 225 -14.15 10.94 14.99
CA THR A 225 -14.02 9.48 14.96
C THR A 225 -13.25 8.99 16.18
N PRO A 226 -13.85 8.15 17.05
CA PRO A 226 -13.14 7.55 18.16
C PRO A 226 -12.31 6.33 17.72
N VAL A 227 -11.31 6.00 18.52
CA VAL A 227 -10.57 4.73 18.48
C VAL A 227 -10.35 4.26 19.91
N LYS A 228 -10.45 2.95 20.15
CA LYS A 228 -10.13 2.39 21.47
C LYS A 228 -8.65 2.64 21.77
N ARG A 229 -8.33 2.88 23.04
CA ARG A 229 -6.95 2.98 23.54
C ARG A 229 -6.77 1.89 24.58
N GLY A 230 -6.33 0.70 24.15
CA GLY A 230 -5.96 -0.38 25.05
C GLY A 230 -4.66 -0.09 25.81
N GLU A 231 -4.55 -0.56 27.05
CA GLU A 231 -3.28 -0.56 27.79
C GLU A 231 -2.35 -1.69 27.30
N ALA A 232 -2.90 -2.84 26.91
CA ALA A 232 -2.18 -4.04 26.49
C ALA A 232 -2.73 -4.57 25.16
N VAL A 233 -2.02 -4.26 24.07
CA VAL A 233 -2.50 -4.50 22.70
C VAL A 233 -1.79 -5.70 22.08
N ALA A 234 -2.54 -6.63 21.49
CA ALA A 234 -1.99 -7.69 20.64
C ALA A 234 -2.22 -7.40 19.16
N VAL A 235 -1.14 -7.31 18.38
CA VAL A 235 -1.18 -7.21 16.93
C VAL A 235 -0.82 -8.56 16.31
N ILE A 236 -1.72 -9.11 15.51
CA ILE A 236 -1.57 -10.45 14.93
C ILE A 236 -1.06 -10.34 13.50
N GLY A 237 0.21 -10.68 13.27
CA GLY A 237 0.82 -10.60 11.95
C GLY A 237 2.31 -10.28 12.00
N GLY A 238 2.96 -10.29 10.83
CA GLY A 238 4.40 -10.01 10.72
C GLY A 238 4.77 -9.08 9.56
N GLY A 239 3.80 -8.51 8.85
CA GLY A 239 4.06 -7.58 7.75
C GLY A 239 4.17 -6.12 8.20
N ASN A 240 4.47 -5.23 7.25
CA ASN A 240 4.53 -3.79 7.51
C ASN A 240 3.23 -3.25 8.12
N VAL A 241 2.07 -3.78 7.72
CA VAL A 241 0.76 -3.41 8.30
C VAL A 241 0.69 -3.74 9.80
N ALA A 242 1.25 -4.88 10.22
CA ALA A 242 1.30 -5.25 11.64
C ALA A 242 2.22 -4.31 12.42
N LEU A 243 3.38 -3.94 11.87
CA LEU A 243 4.28 -2.99 12.53
C LEU A 243 3.70 -1.58 12.59
N ASP A 244 3.06 -1.13 11.52
CA ASP A 244 2.37 0.15 11.47
C ASP A 244 1.27 0.21 12.54
N ALA A 245 0.45 -0.84 12.65
CA ALA A 245 -0.58 -0.94 13.68
C ALA A 245 0.01 -0.97 15.10
N ALA A 246 1.06 -1.75 15.34
CA ALA A 246 1.70 -1.86 16.64
C ALA A 246 2.32 -0.53 17.11
N ARG A 247 3.09 0.12 16.24
CA ARG A 247 3.72 1.42 16.50
C ARG A 247 2.69 2.55 16.65
N THR A 248 1.55 2.43 15.97
CA THR A 248 0.42 3.34 16.11
C THR A 248 -0.29 3.15 17.46
N ALA A 249 -0.57 1.91 17.86
CA ALA A 249 -1.17 1.61 19.16
C ALA A 249 -0.30 2.11 20.32
N LEU A 250 1.02 1.94 20.22
CA LEU A 250 1.98 2.50 21.18
C LEU A 250 1.85 4.03 21.30
N ARG A 251 1.77 4.74 20.17
CA ARG A 251 1.61 6.21 20.14
C ARG A 251 0.25 6.70 20.64
N LEU A 252 -0.78 5.84 20.60
CA LEU A 252 -2.08 6.12 21.21
C LEU A 252 -2.09 5.98 22.74
N GLY A 253 -0.99 5.52 23.33
CA GLY A 253 -0.79 5.43 24.78
C GLY A 253 -0.82 4.01 25.35
N ALA A 254 -0.77 2.97 24.51
CA ALA A 254 -0.64 1.60 25.01
C ALA A 254 0.64 1.44 25.84
N LYS A 255 0.52 0.89 27.05
CA LYS A 255 1.66 0.61 27.92
C LYS A 255 2.45 -0.60 27.42
N LYS A 256 1.77 -1.53 26.76
CA LYS A 256 2.34 -2.77 26.27
C LYS A 256 1.76 -3.15 24.92
N VAL A 257 2.64 -3.40 23.95
CA VAL A 257 2.22 -3.84 22.61
C VAL A 257 2.97 -5.12 22.26
N TYR A 258 2.22 -6.14 21.89
CA TYR A 258 2.73 -7.43 21.44
C TYR A 258 2.52 -7.59 19.94
N VAL A 259 3.57 -7.91 19.19
CA VAL A 259 3.44 -8.45 17.83
C VAL A 259 3.50 -9.97 17.91
N ILE A 260 2.37 -10.62 17.67
CA ILE A 260 2.23 -12.09 17.70
C ILE A 260 2.36 -12.61 16.27
N TYR A 261 3.42 -13.39 16.02
CA TYR A 261 3.74 -13.90 14.70
C TYR A 261 3.99 -15.41 14.74
N ARG A 262 3.29 -16.14 13.87
CA ARG A 262 3.33 -17.60 13.80
C ARG A 262 4.65 -18.20 13.27
N ARG A 263 5.57 -17.37 12.77
CA ARG A 263 6.90 -17.79 12.30
C ARG A 263 8.01 -17.08 13.06
N SER A 264 9.26 -17.33 12.68
CA SER A 264 10.41 -16.68 13.28
C SER A 264 10.70 -15.32 12.64
N LEU A 265 11.66 -14.60 13.21
CA LEU A 265 12.13 -13.31 12.71
C LEU A 265 12.65 -13.40 11.26
N SER A 266 13.32 -14.49 10.88
CA SER A 266 13.87 -14.65 9.51
C SER A 266 12.79 -14.78 8.43
N GLU A 267 11.59 -15.23 8.79
CA GLU A 267 10.46 -15.30 7.86
C GLU A 267 9.53 -14.09 7.95
N MET A 268 9.88 -13.05 8.71
CA MET A 268 9.05 -11.87 8.90
C MET A 268 9.10 -10.99 7.63
N PRO A 269 7.96 -10.71 6.97
CA PRO A 269 7.96 -9.96 5.71
C PRO A 269 7.99 -8.42 5.87
N ALA A 270 8.03 -7.91 7.10
CA ALA A 270 8.20 -6.48 7.34
C ALA A 270 9.62 -6.02 7.01
N ARG A 271 9.76 -4.73 6.70
CA ARG A 271 11.06 -4.11 6.41
C ARG A 271 12.00 -4.20 7.61
N GLU A 272 13.28 -4.46 7.35
CA GLU A 272 14.29 -4.63 8.40
C GLU A 272 14.40 -3.39 9.29
N ASP A 273 14.44 -2.19 8.67
CA ASP A 273 14.48 -0.91 9.37
C ASP A 273 13.25 -0.69 10.27
N GLU A 274 12.08 -1.14 9.82
CA GLU A 274 10.83 -0.98 10.57
C GLU A 274 10.74 -1.97 11.73
N ILE A 275 11.29 -3.18 11.57
CA ILE A 275 11.45 -4.14 12.67
C ILE A 275 12.42 -3.59 13.72
N ALA A 276 13.56 -3.03 13.31
CA ALA A 276 14.55 -2.45 14.22
C ALA A 276 13.93 -1.30 15.03
N ARG A 277 13.27 -0.35 14.36
CA ARG A 277 12.56 0.77 15.00
C ARG A 277 11.45 0.31 15.95
N ALA A 278 10.68 -0.72 15.57
CA ALA A 278 9.65 -1.28 16.43
C ALA A 278 10.25 -1.84 17.74
N LYS A 279 11.40 -2.52 17.67
CA LYS A 279 12.11 -3.02 18.86
C LYS A 279 12.67 -1.88 19.71
N GLU A 280 13.24 -0.85 19.09
CA GLU A 280 13.75 0.35 19.77
C GLU A 280 12.63 1.11 20.51
N GLU A 281 11.43 1.14 19.93
CA GLU A 281 10.23 1.72 20.56
C GLU A 281 9.65 0.86 21.69
N GLY A 282 10.17 -0.36 21.93
CA GLY A 282 9.74 -1.23 23.02
C GLY A 282 8.61 -2.21 22.69
N ILE A 283 8.31 -2.45 21.39
CA ILE A 283 7.33 -3.46 20.98
C ILE A 283 7.86 -4.87 21.27
N GLU A 284 7.07 -5.68 21.96
CA GLU A 284 7.43 -7.07 22.29
C GLU A 284 7.02 -8.03 21.17
N PHE A 285 7.99 -8.78 20.64
CA PHE A 285 7.71 -9.81 19.64
C PHE A 285 7.49 -11.18 20.29
N LYS A 286 6.35 -11.81 19.98
CA LYS A 286 6.05 -13.22 20.29
C LYS A 286 6.12 -14.02 19.00
N PHE A 287 7.33 -14.41 18.62
CA PHE A 287 7.56 -15.31 17.49
C PHE A 287 7.08 -16.72 17.78
N LEU A 288 6.91 -17.52 16.72
CA LEU A 288 6.45 -18.90 16.81
C LEU A 288 5.23 -19.05 17.73
N THR A 289 4.30 -18.11 17.61
CA THR A 289 3.12 -18.02 18.45
C THR A 289 1.91 -17.75 17.56
N ASN A 290 0.84 -18.52 17.72
CA ASN A 290 -0.39 -18.36 16.94
C ASN A 290 -1.61 -18.29 17.86
N PRO A 291 -2.48 -17.27 17.74
CA PRO A 291 -3.75 -17.22 18.45
C PRO A 291 -4.68 -18.35 18.02
N VAL A 292 -5.39 -18.93 19.00
CA VAL A 292 -6.40 -19.99 18.78
C VAL A 292 -7.77 -19.60 19.31
N LYS A 293 -7.85 -18.65 20.26
CA LYS A 293 -9.12 -18.16 20.81
C LYS A 293 -8.97 -16.78 21.45
N TYR A 294 -9.96 -15.91 21.29
CA TYR A 294 -10.11 -14.69 22.07
C TYR A 294 -11.12 -14.91 23.21
N ILE A 295 -10.79 -14.43 24.40
CA ILE A 295 -11.57 -14.64 25.63
C ILE A 295 -12.08 -13.29 26.11
N SER A 296 -13.38 -13.22 26.40
CA SER A 296 -14.03 -12.00 26.85
C SER A 296 -13.97 -11.80 28.37
N ASP A 297 -14.16 -10.56 28.80
CA ASP A 297 -14.65 -10.24 30.13
C ASP A 297 -16.18 -10.39 30.23
N GLU A 298 -16.74 -10.03 31.39
CA GLU A 298 -18.18 -10.06 31.67
C GLU A 298 -18.98 -9.04 30.85
N LYS A 299 -18.32 -8.03 30.26
CA LYS A 299 -18.92 -6.96 29.46
C LYS A 299 -18.80 -7.20 27.95
N GLY A 300 -18.25 -8.34 27.54
CA GLY A 300 -18.06 -8.70 26.13
C GLY A 300 -16.86 -8.04 25.45
N PHE A 301 -15.93 -7.46 26.21
CA PHE A 301 -14.65 -6.96 25.70
C PHE A 301 -13.60 -8.05 25.75
N VAL A 302 -12.66 -8.04 24.79
CA VAL A 302 -11.50 -8.93 24.86
C VAL A 302 -10.69 -8.66 26.13
N LYS A 303 -10.33 -9.72 26.83
CA LYS A 303 -9.52 -9.70 28.08
C LYS A 303 -8.26 -10.53 27.97
N GLN A 304 -8.30 -11.60 27.16
CA GLN A 304 -7.15 -12.46 26.92
C GLN A 304 -7.16 -12.99 25.49
N VAL A 305 -5.97 -13.27 24.98
CA VAL A 305 -5.77 -14.12 23.80
C VAL A 305 -5.11 -15.42 24.24
N GLU A 306 -5.72 -16.54 23.87
CA GLU A 306 -5.15 -17.86 24.01
C GLU A 306 -4.35 -18.18 22.76
N CYS A 307 -3.10 -18.60 22.95
CA CYS A 307 -2.13 -18.86 21.91
C CYS A 307 -1.53 -20.25 22.09
N VAL A 308 -1.02 -20.79 20.99
CA VAL A 308 -0.17 -22.00 20.97
C VAL A 308 1.23 -21.65 20.48
N LYS A 309 2.21 -22.46 20.88
CA LYS A 309 3.55 -22.42 20.28
C LYS A 309 3.55 -23.13 18.94
N MET A 310 4.40 -22.61 18.06
CA MET A 310 4.61 -23.12 16.72
C MET A 310 6.04 -23.65 16.58
N GLU A 311 6.23 -24.63 15.71
CA GLU A 311 7.55 -25.03 15.22
C GLU A 311 7.62 -24.84 13.70
N LEU A 312 8.80 -24.52 13.18
CA LEU A 312 8.99 -24.41 11.74
C LEU A 312 9.18 -25.80 11.14
N THR A 313 8.44 -26.09 10.08
CA THR A 313 8.66 -27.31 9.29
C THR A 313 9.97 -27.19 8.50
N THR A 314 10.39 -28.30 7.90
CA THR A 314 11.37 -28.26 6.82
C THR A 314 10.89 -27.31 5.70
N PRO A 315 11.81 -26.61 5.02
CA PRO A 315 11.46 -25.80 3.85
C PRO A 315 10.78 -26.64 2.79
N ASP A 316 9.70 -26.14 2.19
CA ASP A 316 9.15 -26.73 0.98
C ASP A 316 10.01 -26.39 -0.26
N ALA A 317 9.63 -26.90 -1.44
CA ALA A 317 10.36 -26.68 -2.69
C ALA A 317 10.52 -25.20 -3.10
N SER A 318 9.73 -24.29 -2.52
CA SER A 318 9.87 -22.84 -2.71
C SER A 318 10.84 -22.17 -1.73
N GLY A 319 11.47 -22.96 -0.85
CA GLY A 319 12.30 -22.50 0.26
C GLY A 319 11.49 -21.99 1.46
N ARG A 320 10.15 -22.10 1.42
CA ARG A 320 9.27 -21.54 2.44
C ARG A 320 9.06 -22.55 3.56
N ARG A 321 9.32 -22.12 4.81
CA ARG A 321 8.98 -22.91 5.99
C ARG A 321 7.51 -22.70 6.36
N LYS A 322 6.77 -23.80 6.50
CA LYS A 322 5.45 -23.78 7.15
C LYS A 322 5.65 -23.80 8.66
N SER A 323 4.57 -23.58 9.40
CA SER A 323 4.58 -23.65 10.86
C SER A 323 3.56 -24.69 11.29
N ALA A 324 3.94 -25.61 12.17
CA ALA A 324 3.07 -26.60 12.79
C ALA A 324 2.81 -26.23 14.26
N VAL A 325 1.64 -26.62 14.77
CA VAL A 325 1.27 -26.40 16.17
C VAL A 325 1.99 -27.42 17.05
N ILE A 326 2.56 -26.96 18.16
CA ILE A 326 3.07 -27.84 19.22
C ILE A 326 1.91 -28.16 20.16
N SER A 327 1.47 -29.41 20.20
CA SER A 327 0.36 -29.85 21.07
C SER A 327 0.68 -29.64 22.56
N GLY A 328 -0.30 -29.20 23.35
CA GLY A 328 -0.12 -29.00 24.80
C GLY A 328 0.68 -27.74 25.17
N SER A 329 0.89 -26.82 24.21
CA SER A 329 1.65 -25.58 24.38
C SER A 329 0.78 -24.34 24.58
N GLU A 330 -0.48 -24.54 24.92
CA GLU A 330 -1.47 -23.48 25.11
C GLU A 330 -1.07 -22.56 26.26
N PHE A 331 -1.14 -21.25 26.02
CA PHE A 331 -0.93 -20.24 27.05
C PHE A 331 -1.77 -19.00 26.76
N LYS A 332 -2.02 -18.20 27.80
CA LYS A 332 -2.86 -17.00 27.71
C LYS A 332 -2.03 -15.73 27.90
N ILE A 333 -2.37 -14.70 27.14
CA ILE A 333 -1.80 -13.36 27.27
C ILE A 333 -2.94 -12.40 27.62
N ASN A 334 -2.81 -11.67 28.72
CA ASN A 334 -3.75 -10.62 29.10
C ASN A 334 -3.62 -9.43 28.15
N ILE A 335 -4.73 -9.03 27.56
CA ILE A 335 -4.83 -7.97 26.55
C ILE A 335 -6.22 -7.34 26.59
N ASP A 336 -6.33 -6.08 26.22
CA ASP A 336 -7.61 -5.35 26.18
C ASP A 336 -7.96 -4.82 24.78
N GLU A 337 -7.05 -5.01 23.82
CA GLU A 337 -7.25 -4.69 22.41
C GLU A 337 -6.50 -5.69 21.51
N VAL A 338 -7.13 -6.09 20.41
CA VAL A 338 -6.53 -6.93 19.37
C VAL A 338 -6.61 -6.22 18.04
N ILE A 339 -5.52 -6.25 17.26
CA ILE A 339 -5.50 -5.76 15.89
C ILE A 339 -5.05 -6.89 14.96
N VAL A 340 -5.96 -7.36 14.10
CA VAL A 340 -5.73 -8.47 13.19
C VAL A 340 -5.14 -7.97 11.87
N ALA A 341 -3.88 -8.34 11.60
CA ALA A 341 -3.09 -7.90 10.44
C ALA A 341 -2.58 -9.10 9.60
N VAL A 342 -3.48 -10.03 9.26
CA VAL A 342 -3.14 -11.30 8.58
C VAL A 342 -3.30 -11.26 7.05
N GLY A 343 -3.38 -10.06 6.49
CA GLY A 343 -3.42 -9.79 5.05
C GLY A 343 -4.82 -9.40 4.57
N THR A 344 -4.91 -9.13 3.27
CA THR A 344 -6.14 -8.65 2.65
C THR A 344 -6.53 -9.46 1.41
N THR A 345 -7.69 -9.15 0.83
CA THR A 345 -8.13 -9.61 -0.48
C THR A 345 -8.75 -8.46 -1.29
N PRO A 346 -8.81 -8.60 -2.62
CA PRO A 346 -9.66 -7.77 -3.47
C PRO A 346 -11.11 -7.69 -2.98
N ASN A 347 -11.72 -6.51 -3.14
CA ASN A 347 -13.13 -6.32 -2.86
C ASN A 347 -13.98 -6.88 -4.02
N PRO A 348 -14.97 -7.75 -3.77
CA PRO A 348 -15.75 -8.39 -4.85
C PRO A 348 -16.74 -7.46 -5.56
N ILE A 349 -16.95 -6.22 -5.12
CA ILE A 349 -17.94 -5.29 -5.70
C ILE A 349 -17.75 -5.13 -7.21
N LEU A 350 -16.52 -4.85 -7.67
CA LEU A 350 -16.25 -4.67 -9.10
C LEU A 350 -16.53 -5.95 -9.90
N ALA A 351 -16.04 -7.09 -9.41
CA ALA A 351 -16.26 -8.39 -10.08
C ALA A 351 -17.74 -8.77 -10.14
N ARG A 352 -18.52 -8.48 -9.09
CA ARG A 352 -19.97 -8.77 -9.03
C ARG A 352 -20.80 -7.88 -9.95
N THR A 353 -20.32 -6.67 -10.24
CA THR A 353 -21.06 -5.67 -11.02
C THR A 353 -20.55 -5.50 -12.44
N THR A 354 -19.48 -6.21 -12.80
CA THR A 354 -18.91 -6.18 -14.15
C THR A 354 -18.98 -7.59 -14.75
N PRO A 355 -20.07 -7.92 -15.48
CA PRO A 355 -20.20 -9.20 -16.16
C PRO A 355 -18.98 -9.51 -17.03
N HIS A 356 -18.59 -10.78 -17.08
CA HIS A 356 -17.44 -11.29 -17.85
C HIS A 356 -16.04 -10.89 -17.34
N LEU A 357 -15.92 -10.09 -16.28
CA LEU A 357 -14.63 -9.85 -15.63
C LEU A 357 -14.16 -11.12 -14.91
N LYS A 358 -13.10 -11.75 -15.41
CA LYS A 358 -12.55 -12.99 -14.87
C LYS A 358 -11.68 -12.69 -13.65
N THR A 359 -11.90 -13.44 -12.56
CA THR A 359 -11.08 -13.39 -11.35
C THR A 359 -10.55 -14.76 -10.98
N THR A 360 -9.46 -14.80 -10.22
CA THR A 360 -8.98 -16.02 -9.57
C THR A 360 -9.96 -16.44 -8.46
N PRO A 361 -9.83 -17.67 -7.90
CA PRO A 361 -10.59 -18.09 -6.72
C PRO A 361 -10.38 -17.20 -5.47
N HIS A 362 -9.28 -16.45 -5.43
CA HIS A 362 -8.97 -15.53 -4.33
C HIS A 362 -9.37 -14.07 -4.61
N GLY A 363 -10.06 -13.83 -5.74
CA GLY A 363 -10.66 -12.53 -6.08
C GLY A 363 -9.77 -11.58 -6.87
N GLN A 364 -8.51 -11.93 -7.18
CA GLN A 364 -7.66 -11.10 -8.04
C GLN A 364 -8.19 -11.07 -9.47
N ILE A 365 -8.10 -9.93 -10.14
CA ILE A 365 -8.46 -9.80 -11.55
C ILE A 365 -7.41 -10.52 -12.40
N ILE A 366 -7.89 -11.37 -13.32
CA ILE A 366 -7.02 -12.06 -14.29
C ILE A 366 -6.75 -11.11 -15.45
N VAL A 367 -5.46 -10.96 -15.77
CA VAL A 367 -4.98 -10.12 -16.87
C VAL A 367 -3.99 -10.87 -17.75
N ASP A 368 -3.83 -10.41 -18.98
CA ASP A 368 -2.80 -10.89 -19.91
C ASP A 368 -1.42 -10.25 -19.65
N ASN A 369 -0.49 -10.50 -20.58
CA ASN A 369 0.86 -9.95 -20.49
C ASN A 369 0.94 -8.43 -20.61
N ASP A 370 -0.07 -7.76 -21.16
CA ASP A 370 -0.14 -6.30 -21.28
C ASP A 370 -1.05 -5.67 -20.21
N LEU A 371 -1.46 -6.48 -19.23
CA LEU A 371 -2.36 -6.11 -18.14
C LEU A 371 -3.81 -5.84 -18.57
N MET A 372 -4.19 -6.26 -19.77
CA MET A 372 -5.58 -6.21 -20.22
C MET A 372 -6.36 -7.34 -19.56
N THR A 373 -7.57 -7.04 -19.09
CA THR A 373 -8.46 -8.00 -18.45
C THR A 373 -9.16 -8.89 -19.49
N SER A 374 -10.09 -9.74 -19.06
CA SER A 374 -10.98 -10.48 -19.96
C SER A 374 -11.96 -9.59 -20.74
N ILE A 375 -12.02 -8.29 -20.46
CA ILE A 375 -12.86 -7.31 -21.15
C ILE A 375 -11.94 -6.39 -21.97
N PRO A 376 -12.12 -6.28 -23.30
CA PRO A 376 -11.37 -5.37 -24.14
C PRO A 376 -11.43 -3.92 -23.64
N ALA A 377 -10.34 -3.17 -23.82
CA ALA A 377 -10.18 -1.79 -23.32
C ALA A 377 -10.20 -1.61 -21.79
N VAL A 378 -10.36 -2.70 -21.01
CA VAL A 378 -10.26 -2.67 -19.55
C VAL A 378 -8.95 -3.32 -19.12
N PHE A 379 -8.14 -2.57 -18.38
CA PHE A 379 -6.84 -2.97 -17.86
C PHE A 379 -6.89 -3.00 -16.33
N ALA A 380 -6.02 -3.77 -15.68
CA ALA A 380 -5.92 -3.79 -14.23
C ALA A 380 -4.47 -3.93 -13.75
N GLY A 381 -4.13 -3.32 -12.62
CA GLY A 381 -2.75 -3.35 -12.12
C GLY A 381 -2.62 -3.03 -10.63
N GLY A 382 -1.47 -3.40 -10.07
CA GLY A 382 -1.22 -3.33 -8.63
C GLY A 382 -1.89 -4.45 -7.87
N ASP A 383 -2.20 -4.20 -6.59
CA ASP A 383 -2.59 -5.24 -5.64
C ASP A 383 -3.91 -5.94 -5.99
N ILE A 384 -4.74 -5.35 -6.85
CA ILE A 384 -5.97 -5.99 -7.37
C ILE A 384 -5.66 -7.20 -8.28
N VAL A 385 -4.46 -7.24 -8.89
CA VAL A 385 -4.00 -8.32 -9.76
C VAL A 385 -3.04 -9.25 -9.01
N THR A 386 -2.07 -8.69 -8.27
CA THR A 386 -1.02 -9.46 -7.63
C THR A 386 -1.37 -9.93 -6.21
N GLY A 387 -2.37 -9.32 -5.57
CA GLY A 387 -2.52 -9.33 -4.11
C GLY A 387 -1.54 -8.36 -3.43
N ASP A 388 -1.44 -8.45 -2.09
CA ASP A 388 -0.57 -7.61 -1.26
C ASP A 388 0.86 -7.51 -1.83
N ALA A 389 1.22 -6.33 -2.34
CA ALA A 389 2.51 -6.06 -2.97
C ALA A 389 3.19 -4.81 -2.38
N THR A 390 4.23 -4.31 -3.04
CA THR A 390 4.92 -3.07 -2.64
C THR A 390 4.40 -1.89 -3.44
N VAL A 391 4.43 -0.68 -2.86
CA VAL A 391 4.04 0.59 -3.51
C VAL A 391 4.66 0.70 -4.91
N ILE A 392 5.97 0.47 -5.01
CA ILE A 392 6.71 0.59 -6.28
C ILE A 392 6.40 -0.52 -7.29
N SER A 393 6.00 -1.72 -6.84
CA SER A 393 5.46 -2.76 -7.74
C SER A 393 4.13 -2.32 -8.34
N ALA A 394 3.25 -1.71 -7.53
CA ALA A 394 1.97 -1.17 -7.99
C ALA A 394 2.19 -0.03 -9.00
N MET A 395 3.15 0.87 -8.75
CA MET A 395 3.54 1.91 -9.70
C MET A 395 4.09 1.33 -11.02
N GLY A 396 4.93 0.29 -10.94
CA GLY A 396 5.42 -0.43 -12.13
C GLY A 396 4.29 -1.02 -12.97
N ALA A 397 3.24 -1.57 -12.33
CA ALA A 397 2.04 -2.04 -13.02
C ALA A 397 1.27 -0.88 -13.67
N GLY A 398 1.11 0.25 -12.97
CA GLY A 398 0.48 1.46 -13.53
C GLY A 398 1.20 1.97 -14.78
N LYS A 399 2.53 2.05 -14.76
CA LYS A 399 3.34 2.48 -15.92
C LYS A 399 3.23 1.52 -17.11
N LYS A 400 3.21 0.21 -16.83
CA LYS A 400 3.00 -0.83 -17.86
C LYS A 400 1.61 -0.74 -18.48
N ALA A 401 0.57 -0.57 -17.65
CA ALA A 401 -0.82 -0.44 -18.12
C ALA A 401 -1.01 0.84 -18.94
N ALA A 402 -0.44 1.98 -18.53
CA ALA A 402 -0.50 3.22 -19.31
C ALA A 402 0.07 3.07 -20.72
N ARG A 403 1.19 2.34 -20.86
CA ARG A 403 1.75 2.01 -22.18
C ARG A 403 0.79 1.13 -23.00
N ALA A 404 0.24 0.08 -22.39
CA ALA A 404 -0.66 -0.84 -23.07
C ALA A 404 -1.98 -0.14 -23.50
N ILE A 405 -2.51 0.76 -22.67
CA ILE A 405 -3.68 1.59 -22.98
C ILE A 405 -3.39 2.50 -24.17
N ASP A 406 -2.25 3.18 -24.18
CA ASP A 406 -1.84 4.04 -25.31
C ASP A 406 -1.70 3.24 -26.62
N GLU A 407 -1.07 2.07 -26.56
CA GLU A 407 -0.96 1.19 -27.72
C GLU A 407 -2.32 0.66 -28.19
N TYR A 408 -3.23 0.34 -27.27
CA TYR A 408 -4.58 -0.12 -27.57
C TYR A 408 -5.40 0.97 -28.27
N ILE A 409 -5.44 2.18 -27.72
CA ILE A 409 -6.19 3.33 -28.26
C ILE A 409 -5.60 3.82 -29.58
N ARG A 410 -4.29 3.70 -29.81
CA ARG A 410 -3.70 4.07 -31.12
C ARG A 410 -4.04 3.08 -32.24
N LYS A 411 -4.39 1.83 -31.89
CA LYS A 411 -4.72 0.78 -32.85
C LYS A 411 -6.21 0.69 -33.20
N HIS A 412 -7.08 1.32 -32.40
CA HIS A 412 -8.55 1.24 -32.50
C HIS A 412 -9.17 2.63 -32.42
#